data_AF-A0A1N6NZW8-F1
#
_entry.id   AF-A0A1N6NZW8-F1
#
_cell.length_a   1.000
_cell.length_b   1.000
_cell.length_c   1.000
_cell.angle_alpha   90.00
_cell.angle_beta   90.00
_cell.angle_gamma   90.00
#
_symmetry.space_group_name_H-M   'P 1'
#
loop_
_entity.id
_entity.type
_entity.pdbx_description
1 polymer ?
#
loop_
_entity_poly.entity_id
_entity_poly.type
_entity_poly.pdbx_seq_one_letter_code
_entity_poly.pdbx_strand_id
1 'polypeptide(L)'
;MDTMEKGKNARKKPFKWTKELVRLALNDGWTQQDIAQKCRTQQSIVSAWKKGTKKASEAQLIELLKIYGHKLRRSSFRVYWNLDSETLAKRFFKVEGRVILSHAFYDPRRDKHGKLVKKIPTLKLVVHHQGDDQFRAVIQKRITLSNTNEEIECSIEDAFWSSTIYKPMTSAVLINFVDQFANKGLPGLPSDACTLPFIIRQALLYHGFLVEDVEEYPAVW
;
A
#
# COMPACT_ATOMS: atom_id res chain seq x y z
N MET A 1 19.68 27.33 -20.60
CA MET A 1 20.01 26.20 -21.49
C MET A 1 20.92 25.29 -20.69
N ASP A 2 20.41 24.17 -20.20
CA ASP A 2 21.25 23.08 -19.67
C ASP A 2 20.50 21.76 -19.87
N THR A 3 20.61 21.24 -21.08
CA THR A 3 20.20 19.87 -21.41
C THR A 3 21.27 18.92 -20.92
N MET A 4 21.11 18.40 -19.69
CA MET A 4 21.88 17.25 -19.23
C MET A 4 21.64 16.07 -20.18
N GLU A 5 22.69 15.67 -20.90
CA GLU A 5 22.73 14.49 -21.76
C GLU A 5 22.45 13.23 -20.92
N LYS A 6 21.22 12.71 -21.00
CA LYS A 6 20.93 11.34 -20.55
C LYS A 6 21.67 10.36 -21.47
N GLY A 7 22.74 9.75 -20.94
CA GLY A 7 23.59 8.79 -21.65
C GLY A 7 22.81 7.72 -22.43
N LYS A 8 23.30 7.39 -23.63
CA LYS A 8 22.68 6.53 -24.66
C LYS A 8 22.15 5.16 -24.18
N ASN A 9 22.60 4.68 -23.01
CA ASN A 9 22.19 3.39 -22.44
C ASN A 9 20.94 3.43 -21.55
N ALA A 10 20.48 4.60 -21.10
CA ALA A 10 19.26 4.68 -20.29
C ALA A 10 17.99 4.28 -21.06
N ARG A 11 17.98 4.47 -22.38
CA ARG A 11 16.83 4.17 -23.27
C ARG A 11 16.60 2.67 -23.51
N LYS A 12 17.56 1.82 -23.14
CA LYS A 12 17.49 0.35 -23.35
C LYS A 12 17.09 -0.43 -22.09
N LYS A 13 16.74 0.25 -20.99
CA LYS A 13 16.36 -0.46 -19.75
C LYS A 13 15.17 -1.39 -20.03
N PRO A 14 15.31 -2.70 -19.77
CA PRO A 14 14.25 -3.66 -20.00
C PRO A 14 13.12 -3.41 -19.00
N PHE A 15 11.90 -3.29 -19.50
CA PHE A 15 10.74 -3.06 -18.69
C PHE A 15 10.31 -4.37 -18.00
N LYS A 16 10.21 -4.35 -16.67
CA LYS A 16 9.93 -5.56 -15.86
C LYS A 16 8.58 -6.20 -16.23
N TRP A 17 7.57 -5.39 -16.54
CA TRP A 17 6.18 -5.80 -16.70
C TRP A 17 5.72 -5.95 -18.16
N THR A 18 6.67 -6.13 -19.10
CA THR A 18 6.34 -6.31 -20.54
C THR A 18 5.31 -7.42 -20.78
N LYS A 19 5.46 -8.59 -20.14
CA LYS A 19 4.56 -9.74 -20.31
C LYS A 19 3.14 -9.44 -19.85
N GLU A 20 3.01 -8.75 -18.72
CA GLU A 20 1.75 -8.32 -18.13
C GLU A 20 1.01 -7.34 -19.06
N LEU A 21 1.77 -6.40 -19.65
CA LEU A 21 1.23 -5.35 -20.53
C LEU A 21 0.72 -5.94 -21.84
N VAL A 22 1.45 -6.91 -22.41
CA VAL A 22 1.00 -7.66 -23.59
C VAL A 22 -0.23 -8.51 -23.29
N ARG A 23 -0.31 -9.14 -22.10
CA ARG A 23 -1.50 -9.90 -21.69
C ARG A 23 -2.74 -9.01 -21.58
N LEU A 24 -2.61 -7.80 -21.02
CA LEU A 24 -3.72 -6.85 -20.93
C LEU A 24 -4.27 -6.48 -22.31
N ALA A 25 -3.38 -6.20 -23.27
CA ALA A 25 -3.80 -5.91 -24.64
C ALA A 25 -4.51 -7.09 -25.32
N LEU A 26 -3.99 -8.31 -25.14
CA LEU A 26 -4.63 -9.52 -25.67
C LEU A 26 -6.01 -9.77 -25.05
N ASN A 27 -6.18 -9.50 -23.75
CA ASN A 27 -7.46 -9.65 -23.05
C ASN A 27 -8.50 -8.61 -23.51
N ASP A 28 -8.06 -7.41 -23.88
CA ASP A 28 -8.91 -6.37 -24.52
C ASP A 28 -9.13 -6.65 -26.04
N GLY A 29 -8.82 -7.87 -26.51
CA GLY A 29 -9.14 -8.34 -27.86
C GLY A 29 -8.10 -8.02 -28.93
N TRP A 30 -6.95 -7.43 -28.58
CA TRP A 30 -5.91 -7.13 -29.56
C TRP A 30 -5.21 -8.40 -30.04
N THR A 31 -4.82 -8.44 -31.31
CA THR A 31 -3.94 -9.50 -31.82
C THR A 31 -2.46 -9.16 -31.58
N GLN A 32 -1.59 -10.16 -31.72
CA GLN A 32 -0.14 -9.93 -31.64
C GLN A 32 0.37 -9.05 -32.80
N GLN A 33 -0.33 -9.03 -33.94
CA GLN A 33 -0.02 -8.16 -35.06
C GLN A 33 -0.39 -6.70 -34.75
N ASP A 34 -1.54 -6.46 -34.15
CA ASP A 34 -1.97 -5.11 -33.73
C ASP A 34 -1.00 -4.51 -32.73
N ILE A 35 -0.58 -5.32 -31.74
CA ILE A 35 0.42 -4.94 -30.74
C ILE A 35 1.77 -4.62 -31.41
N ALA A 36 2.17 -5.44 -32.39
CA ALA A 36 3.43 -5.25 -33.11
C ALA A 36 3.43 -3.96 -33.93
N GLN A 37 2.35 -3.70 -34.66
CA GLN A 37 2.17 -2.48 -35.44
C GLN A 37 2.17 -1.25 -34.53
N LYS A 38 1.44 -1.30 -33.41
CA LYS A 38 1.36 -0.19 -32.45
C LYS A 38 2.70 0.11 -31.77
N CYS A 39 3.47 -0.93 -31.43
CA CYS A 39 4.79 -0.80 -30.80
C CYS A 39 5.94 -0.67 -31.82
N ARG A 40 5.65 -0.55 -33.12
CA ARG A 40 6.64 -0.47 -34.23
C ARG A 40 7.69 -1.60 -34.15
N THR A 41 7.21 -2.82 -33.99
CA THR A 41 8.02 -4.04 -33.82
C THR A 41 7.45 -5.18 -34.67
N GLN A 42 8.05 -6.37 -34.60
CA GLN A 42 7.60 -7.56 -35.31
C GLN A 42 6.74 -8.47 -34.42
N GLN A 43 5.80 -9.19 -35.02
CA GLN A 43 4.93 -10.13 -34.30
C GLN A 43 5.73 -11.24 -33.58
N SER A 44 6.85 -11.69 -34.15
CA SER A 44 7.77 -12.65 -33.51
C SER A 44 8.34 -12.13 -32.19
N ILE A 45 8.63 -10.83 -32.11
CA ILE A 45 9.10 -10.15 -30.91
C ILE A 45 7.98 -10.06 -29.87
N VAL A 46 6.76 -9.74 -30.29
CA VAL A 46 5.57 -9.72 -29.41
C VAL A 46 5.26 -11.13 -28.87
N SER A 47 5.44 -12.17 -29.68
CA SER A 47 5.32 -13.57 -29.23
C SER A 47 6.35 -13.89 -28.14
N ALA A 48 7.60 -13.44 -28.29
CA ALA A 48 8.63 -13.56 -27.25
C ALA A 48 8.26 -12.81 -25.96
N TRP A 49 7.68 -11.60 -26.08
CA TRP A 49 7.16 -10.83 -24.94
C TRP A 49 6.00 -11.53 -24.22
N LYS A 50 5.05 -12.10 -24.99
CA LYS A 50 3.92 -12.89 -24.48
C LYS A 50 4.40 -14.12 -23.70
N LYS A 51 5.39 -14.83 -24.23
CA LYS A 51 6.01 -15.99 -23.56
C LYS A 51 6.84 -15.56 -22.34
N GLY A 52 7.44 -14.36 -22.39
CA GLY A 52 8.30 -13.81 -21.34
C GLY A 52 9.78 -14.13 -21.53
N THR A 53 10.17 -14.60 -22.72
CA THR A 53 11.57 -14.92 -23.05
C THR A 53 12.40 -13.69 -23.39
N LYS A 54 11.76 -12.58 -23.77
CA LYS A 54 12.39 -11.26 -23.95
C LYS A 54 11.56 -10.19 -23.27
N LYS A 55 12.23 -9.14 -22.76
CA LYS A 55 11.61 -7.92 -22.24
C LYS A 55 11.75 -6.81 -23.28
N ALA A 56 10.74 -5.97 -23.40
CA ALA A 56 10.79 -4.78 -24.24
C ALA A 56 11.46 -3.64 -23.47
N SER A 57 11.98 -2.64 -24.18
CA SER A 57 12.33 -1.37 -23.52
C SER A 57 11.09 -0.55 -23.22
N GLU A 58 11.16 0.33 -22.23
CA GLU A 58 10.08 1.26 -21.91
C GLU A 58 9.69 2.12 -23.13
N ALA A 59 10.67 2.54 -23.93
CA ALA A 59 10.46 3.31 -25.16
C ALA A 59 9.61 2.55 -26.20
N GLN A 60 9.80 1.24 -26.34
CA GLN A 60 9.00 0.41 -27.26
C GLN A 60 7.56 0.22 -26.77
N LEU A 61 7.33 0.30 -25.46
CA LEU A 61 6.03 0.08 -24.85
C LEU A 61 5.26 1.36 -24.58
N ILE A 62 5.79 2.55 -24.93
CA ILE A 62 5.15 3.84 -24.64
C ILE A 62 3.67 3.86 -25.05
N GLU A 63 3.34 3.36 -26.24
CA GLU A 63 1.95 3.38 -26.74
C GLU A 63 1.04 2.43 -25.95
N LEU A 64 1.52 1.24 -25.58
CA LEU A 64 0.77 0.33 -24.71
C LEU A 64 0.73 0.84 -23.26
N LEU A 65 1.75 1.57 -22.79
CA LEU A 65 1.77 2.18 -21.46
C LEU A 65 0.80 3.36 -21.37
N LYS A 66 0.58 4.11 -22.45
CA LYS A 66 -0.49 5.12 -22.50
C LYS A 66 -1.87 4.49 -22.32
N ILE A 67 -2.12 3.35 -22.96
CA ILE A 67 -3.42 2.68 -22.92
C ILE A 67 -3.60 1.85 -21.64
N TYR A 68 -2.62 1.01 -21.30
CA TYR A 68 -2.70 0.00 -20.25
C TYR A 68 -1.83 0.28 -19.04
N GLY A 69 -1.00 1.33 -19.06
CA GLY A 69 -0.12 1.65 -17.93
C GLY A 69 -0.89 1.89 -16.62
N HIS A 70 -2.11 2.41 -16.70
CA HIS A 70 -3.01 2.55 -15.55
C HIS A 70 -3.53 1.20 -15.01
N LYS A 71 -3.69 0.18 -15.87
CA LYS A 71 -4.07 -1.20 -15.45
C LYS A 71 -2.85 -2.00 -14.95
N LEU A 72 -1.66 -1.71 -15.48
CA LEU A 72 -0.40 -2.36 -15.14
C LEU A 72 0.14 -1.91 -13.79
N ARG A 73 -0.02 -0.62 -13.51
CA ARG A 73 -0.18 -0.13 -12.14
C ARG A 73 -1.48 -0.71 -11.62
N ARG A 74 -1.53 -2.02 -11.34
CA ARG A 74 -2.46 -2.49 -10.32
C ARG A 74 -2.05 -1.69 -9.09
N SER A 75 -2.69 -0.54 -8.89
CA SER A 75 -2.62 0.18 -7.65
C SER A 75 -3.18 -0.84 -6.68
N SER A 76 -2.29 -1.44 -5.88
CA SER A 76 -2.73 -2.30 -4.80
C SER A 76 -3.74 -1.45 -4.04
N PHE A 77 -4.98 -1.91 -4.00
CA PHE A 77 -6.05 -1.18 -3.34
C PHE A 77 -6.61 -2.06 -2.24
N ARG A 78 -7.09 -1.42 -1.19
CA ARG A 78 -7.87 -2.08 -0.14
C ARG A 78 -9.23 -1.43 -0.06
N VAL A 79 -10.23 -2.25 0.26
CA VAL A 79 -11.59 -1.78 0.53
C VAL A 79 -11.73 -1.68 2.04
N TYR A 80 -12.10 -0.49 2.49
CA TYR A 80 -12.42 -0.19 3.87
C TYR A 80 -13.89 0.11 3.98
N TRP A 81 -14.42 -0.02 5.19
CA TRP A 81 -15.78 0.39 5.46
C TRP A 81 -15.89 1.00 6.84
N ASN A 82 -16.94 1.78 7.04
CA ASN A 82 -17.29 2.40 8.30
C ASN A 82 -18.78 2.11 8.57
N LEU A 83 -19.07 1.78 9.82
CA LEU A 83 -20.43 1.73 10.33
C LEU A 83 -20.62 2.95 11.23
N ASP A 84 -21.55 3.82 10.84
CA ASP A 84 -21.96 4.94 11.67
C ASP A 84 -22.76 4.41 12.88
N SER A 85 -22.33 4.77 14.08
CA SER A 85 -22.95 4.32 15.34
C SER A 85 -24.34 4.90 15.57
N GLU A 86 -24.65 6.06 14.98
CA GLU A 86 -25.93 6.75 15.19
C GLU A 86 -26.95 6.38 14.10
N THR A 87 -26.50 6.32 12.84
CA THR A 87 -27.40 6.11 11.69
C THR A 87 -27.43 4.67 11.18
N LEU A 88 -26.54 3.79 11.67
CA LEU A 88 -26.29 2.44 11.14
C LEU A 88 -25.94 2.42 9.63
N ALA A 89 -25.64 3.58 9.05
CA ALA A 89 -25.30 3.69 7.65
C ALA A 89 -23.92 3.09 7.39
N LYS A 90 -23.83 2.22 6.38
CA LYS A 90 -22.57 1.61 5.93
C LYS A 90 -21.95 2.47 4.83
N ARG A 91 -20.73 2.92 5.04
CA ARG A 91 -19.94 3.65 4.03
C ARG A 91 -18.76 2.80 3.61
N PHE A 92 -18.52 2.69 2.32
CA PHE A 92 -17.43 1.92 1.75
C PHE A 92 -16.43 2.85 1.08
N PHE A 93 -15.14 2.52 1.20
CA PHE A 93 -14.05 3.32 0.69
C PHE A 93 -13.04 2.44 -0.03
N LYS A 94 -12.68 2.81 -1.26
CA LYS A 94 -11.57 2.19 -1.98
C LYS A 94 -10.33 3.06 -1.79
N VAL A 95 -9.29 2.53 -1.15
CA VAL A 95 -8.01 3.23 -0.96
C VAL A 95 -6.96 2.58 -1.84
N GLU A 96 -6.47 3.34 -2.81
CA GLU A 96 -5.38 2.94 -3.70
C GLU A 96 -4.02 3.29 -3.09
N GLY A 97 -3.02 2.45 -3.30
CA GLY A 97 -1.67 2.65 -2.80
C GLY A 97 -1.12 1.44 -2.07
N ARG A 98 0.21 1.26 -2.11
CA ARG A 98 0.88 0.15 -1.44
C ARG A 98 0.74 0.31 0.07
N VAL A 99 0.33 -0.73 0.77
CA VAL A 99 0.40 -0.74 2.24
C VAL A 99 1.86 -0.89 2.66
N ILE A 100 2.36 0.10 3.40
CA ILE A 100 3.73 0.13 3.93
C ILE A 100 3.78 -0.19 5.43
N LEU A 101 2.65 0.01 6.12
CA LEU A 101 2.49 -0.35 7.52
C LEU A 101 1.08 -0.89 7.74
N SER A 102 0.98 -1.98 8.49
CA SER A 102 -0.30 -2.53 8.98
C SER A 102 -0.06 -3.07 10.39
N HIS A 103 -0.25 -2.22 11.38
CA HIS A 103 0.04 -2.52 12.78
C HIS A 103 -1.24 -2.61 13.58
N ALA A 104 -1.46 -3.75 14.25
CA ALA A 104 -2.62 -3.97 15.13
C ALA A 104 -2.20 -3.86 16.59
N PHE A 105 -3.04 -3.18 17.37
CA PHE A 105 -2.90 -2.99 18.81
C PHE A 105 -3.75 -4.02 19.54
N TYR A 106 -3.17 -4.69 20.53
CA TYR A 106 -3.81 -5.82 21.21
C TYR A 106 -4.11 -5.47 22.67
N ASP A 107 -5.34 -5.74 23.09
CA ASP A 107 -5.72 -5.77 24.49
C ASP A 107 -5.37 -7.16 25.08
N PRO A 108 -4.41 -7.25 26.01
CA PRO A 108 -4.08 -8.49 26.69
C PRO A 108 -5.09 -8.77 27.81
N ARG A 109 -6.13 -9.56 27.50
CA ARG A 109 -7.08 -10.03 28.51
C ARG A 109 -6.40 -11.06 29.42
N ARG A 110 -6.35 -10.75 30.72
CA ARG A 110 -5.77 -11.61 31.75
C ARG A 110 -6.86 -12.16 32.66
N ASP A 111 -6.63 -13.38 33.16
CA ASP A 111 -7.46 -13.99 34.18
C ASP A 111 -7.22 -13.31 35.55
N LYS A 112 -8.05 -13.63 36.54
CA LYS A 112 -7.94 -13.20 37.94
C LYS A 112 -6.57 -13.50 38.55
N HIS A 113 -5.88 -14.52 38.04
CA HIS A 113 -4.52 -14.90 38.44
C HIS A 113 -3.40 -14.22 37.63
N GLY A 114 -3.73 -13.24 36.78
CA GLY A 114 -2.77 -12.48 35.98
C GLY A 114 -2.22 -13.20 34.75
N LYS A 115 -2.62 -14.46 34.51
CA LYS A 115 -2.27 -15.24 33.31
C LYS A 115 -2.98 -14.65 32.08
N LEU A 116 -2.24 -14.46 30.99
CA LEU A 116 -2.81 -14.02 29.71
C LEU A 116 -3.75 -15.09 29.16
N VAL A 117 -5.01 -14.73 28.94
CA VAL A 117 -6.07 -15.62 28.43
C VAL A 117 -6.24 -15.42 26.93
N LYS A 118 -6.32 -14.17 26.46
CA LYS A 118 -6.54 -13.85 25.05
C LYS A 118 -5.88 -12.51 24.71
N LYS A 119 -5.27 -12.41 23.53
CA LYS A 119 -4.85 -11.14 22.93
C LYS A 119 -5.86 -10.77 21.86
N ILE A 120 -6.55 -9.66 22.05
CA ILE A 120 -7.61 -9.26 21.14
C ILE A 120 -7.22 -7.97 20.44
N PRO A 121 -7.21 -7.93 19.10
CA PRO A 121 -6.90 -6.71 18.39
C PRO A 121 -8.08 -5.75 18.53
N THR A 122 -7.85 -4.57 19.10
CA THR A 122 -8.90 -3.55 19.35
C THR A 122 -8.84 -2.41 18.35
N LEU A 123 -7.62 -2.08 17.91
CA LEU A 123 -7.31 -0.98 17.02
C LEU A 123 -6.27 -1.43 16.01
N LYS A 124 -6.25 -0.84 14.82
CA LYS A 124 -5.25 -1.12 13.80
C LYS A 124 -4.95 0.16 13.01
N LEU A 125 -3.66 0.47 12.86
CA LEU A 125 -3.16 1.54 12.02
C LEU A 125 -2.66 0.94 10.71
N VAL A 126 -3.20 1.41 9.59
CA VAL A 126 -2.73 1.05 8.25
C VAL A 126 -2.27 2.31 7.53
N VAL A 127 -1.10 2.25 6.90
CA VAL A 127 -0.55 3.35 6.11
C VAL A 127 -0.39 2.91 4.66
N HIS A 128 -1.03 3.64 3.76
CA HIS A 128 -0.86 3.49 2.33
C HIS A 128 0.13 4.54 1.79
N HIS A 129 1.01 4.11 0.90
CA HIS A 129 1.80 4.97 0.03
C HIS A 129 1.11 5.11 -1.32
N GLN A 130 0.75 6.33 -1.70
CA GLN A 130 0.01 6.65 -2.94
C GLN A 130 0.93 7.12 -4.08
N GLY A 131 2.26 7.05 -3.89
CA GLY A 131 3.26 7.56 -4.81
C GLY A 131 3.83 8.90 -4.33
N ASP A 132 5.03 9.23 -4.82
CA ASP A 132 5.78 10.42 -4.39
C ASP A 132 5.91 10.49 -2.86
N ASP A 133 5.81 11.66 -2.24
CA ASP A 133 5.73 11.84 -0.79
C ASP A 133 4.26 11.94 -0.32
N GLN A 134 3.38 11.06 -0.82
CA GLN A 134 1.97 11.03 -0.40
C GLN A 134 1.60 9.74 0.30
N PHE A 135 1.21 9.88 1.56
CA PHE A 135 0.77 8.79 2.42
C PHE A 135 -0.66 9.02 2.89
N ARG A 136 -1.35 7.93 3.20
CA ARG A 136 -2.68 7.96 3.78
C ARG A 136 -2.77 7.02 4.95
N ALA A 137 -3.05 7.58 6.12
CA ALA A 137 -3.33 6.81 7.32
C ALA A 137 -4.81 6.38 7.34
N VAL A 138 -5.03 5.13 7.77
CA VAL A 138 -6.34 4.56 8.04
C VAL A 138 -6.30 4.00 9.45
N ILE A 139 -7.19 4.48 10.30
CA ILE A 139 -7.36 3.95 11.65
C ILE A 139 -8.59 3.06 11.66
N GLN A 140 -8.41 1.83 12.09
CA GLN A 140 -9.45 0.82 12.14
C GLN A 140 -9.74 0.47 13.60
N LYS A 141 -11.00 0.60 14.02
CA LYS A 141 -11.49 0.16 15.33
C LYS A 141 -12.31 -1.11 15.14
N ARG A 142 -12.11 -2.08 16.01
CA ARG A 142 -12.91 -3.32 15.97
C ARG A 142 -14.36 -3.00 16.34
N ILE A 143 -15.30 -3.54 15.58
CA ILE A 143 -16.74 -3.31 15.80
C ILE A 143 -17.21 -4.20 16.94
N THR A 144 -17.89 -3.60 17.91
CA THR A 144 -18.59 -4.27 19.01
C THR A 144 -20.09 -4.04 18.83
N LEU A 145 -20.89 -5.10 18.94
CA LEU A 145 -22.35 -4.96 18.89
C LEU A 145 -22.84 -4.34 20.20
N SER A 146 -23.51 -3.18 20.09
CA SER A 146 -23.92 -2.31 21.20
C SER A 146 -24.84 -2.98 22.24
N ASN A 147 -25.49 -4.10 21.87
CA ASN A 147 -26.52 -4.71 22.70
C ASN A 147 -26.03 -5.91 23.53
N THR A 148 -24.91 -6.53 23.15
CA THR A 148 -24.41 -7.75 23.82
C THR A 148 -22.93 -7.69 24.17
N ASN A 149 -22.22 -6.62 23.76
CA ASN A 149 -20.75 -6.57 23.80
C ASN A 149 -20.11 -7.76 23.05
N GLU A 150 -20.88 -8.46 22.22
CA GLU A 150 -20.39 -9.56 21.41
C GLU A 150 -19.54 -9.00 20.27
N GLU A 151 -18.39 -9.64 20.11
CA GLU A 151 -17.43 -9.33 19.08
C GLU A 151 -17.93 -9.93 17.76
N ILE A 152 -17.93 -9.14 16.69
CA ILE A 152 -18.24 -9.70 15.37
C ILE A 152 -17.10 -10.61 14.95
N GLU A 153 -17.41 -11.89 14.76
CA GLU A 153 -16.50 -12.87 14.18
C GLU A 153 -16.88 -13.07 12.71
N CYS A 154 -15.93 -12.78 11.82
CA CYS A 154 -16.05 -13.05 10.39
C CYS A 154 -14.77 -13.75 9.94
N SER A 155 -14.90 -14.72 9.03
CA SER A 155 -13.76 -15.39 8.41
C SER A 155 -12.89 -14.44 7.58
N ILE A 156 -13.42 -13.27 7.20
CA ILE A 156 -12.70 -12.21 6.50
C ILE A 156 -12.17 -11.21 7.52
N GLU A 157 -10.84 -11.14 7.67
CA GLU A 157 -10.18 -10.28 8.68
C GLU A 157 -10.57 -8.80 8.59
N ASP A 158 -10.77 -8.27 7.39
CA ASP A 158 -11.10 -6.85 7.19
C ASP A 158 -12.58 -6.53 7.49
N ALA A 159 -13.44 -7.55 7.62
CA ALA A 159 -14.89 -7.37 7.74
C ALA A 159 -15.36 -7.00 9.15
N PHE A 160 -14.53 -7.10 10.19
CA PHE A 160 -14.90 -6.70 11.56
C PHE A 160 -14.30 -5.35 12.00
N TRP A 161 -13.70 -4.61 11.07
CA TRP A 161 -13.08 -3.31 11.32
C TRP A 161 -13.93 -2.15 10.79
N SER A 162 -14.27 -1.18 11.66
CA SER A 162 -14.76 0.13 11.24
C SER A 162 -13.60 1.09 11.04
N SER A 163 -13.56 1.76 9.89
CA SER A 163 -12.38 2.49 9.42
C SER A 163 -12.63 4.00 9.36
N THR A 164 -11.63 4.77 9.78
CA THR A 164 -11.55 6.22 9.62
C THR A 164 -10.37 6.53 8.71
N ILE A 165 -10.65 7.18 7.58
CA ILE A 165 -9.66 7.45 6.54
C ILE A 165 -9.27 8.91 6.60
N TYR A 166 -7.96 9.16 6.75
CA TYR A 166 -7.42 10.51 6.81
C TYR A 166 -7.09 11.02 5.40
N LYS A 167 -6.91 12.34 5.27
CA LYS A 167 -6.47 12.97 4.03
C LYS A 167 -5.01 12.57 3.70
N PRO A 168 -4.56 12.71 2.44
CA PRO A 168 -3.15 12.54 2.10
C PRO A 168 -2.26 13.45 2.95
N MET A 169 -1.09 12.94 3.32
CA MET A 169 -0.09 13.63 4.13
C MET A 169 1.31 13.27 3.64
N THR A 170 2.26 14.19 3.84
CA THR A 170 3.69 13.95 3.58
C THR A 170 4.28 12.99 4.61
N SER A 171 5.47 12.45 4.35
CA SER A 171 6.20 11.63 5.33
C SER A 171 6.39 12.36 6.67
N ALA A 172 6.81 13.63 6.63
CA ALA A 172 6.98 14.45 7.84
C ALA A 172 5.67 14.65 8.62
N VAL A 173 4.56 14.93 7.91
CA VAL A 173 3.24 15.10 8.54
C VAL A 173 2.70 13.76 9.05
N LEU A 174 3.00 12.65 8.37
CA LEU A 174 2.65 11.31 8.80
C LEU A 174 3.35 10.94 10.11
N ILE A 175 4.65 11.20 10.23
CA ILE A 175 5.41 10.92 11.44
C ILE A 175 4.80 11.72 12.61
N ASN A 176 4.59 13.02 12.44
CA ASN A 176 3.98 13.85 13.48
C ASN A 176 2.55 13.40 13.82
N PHE A 177 1.75 13.00 12.82
CA PHE A 177 0.42 12.43 13.04
C PHE A 177 0.49 11.17 13.89
N VAL A 178 1.42 10.25 13.59
CA VAL A 178 1.59 9.00 14.34
C VAL A 178 2.12 9.26 15.74
N ASP A 179 3.07 10.18 15.92
CA ASP A 179 3.60 10.55 17.23
C ASP A 179 2.51 11.19 18.12
N GLN A 180 1.67 12.07 17.54
CA GLN A 180 0.52 12.62 18.25
C GLN A 180 -0.54 11.55 18.56
N PHE A 181 -0.78 10.63 17.62
CA PHE A 181 -1.71 9.53 17.82
C PHE A 181 -1.24 8.57 18.92
N ALA A 182 0.06 8.28 19.00
CA ALA A 182 0.65 7.50 20.07
C ALA A 182 0.43 8.16 21.44
N ASN A 183 0.66 9.47 21.54
CA ASN A 183 0.54 10.21 22.79
C ASN A 183 -0.90 10.46 23.26
N LYS A 184 -1.86 10.68 22.33
CA LYS A 184 -3.24 11.08 22.65
C LYS A 184 -4.29 10.02 22.38
N GLY A 185 -4.05 9.15 21.40
CA GLY A 185 -5.03 8.22 20.83
C GLY A 185 -4.95 6.79 21.35
N LEU A 186 -3.91 6.44 22.11
CA LEU A 186 -3.71 5.12 22.72
C LEU A 186 -3.79 5.12 24.28
N PRO A 187 -4.77 5.80 24.92
CA PRO A 187 -4.91 5.73 26.37
C PRO A 187 -5.26 4.29 26.78
N GLY A 188 -4.43 3.70 27.65
CA GLY A 188 -4.58 2.30 28.10
C GLY A 188 -3.62 1.30 27.44
N LEU A 189 -2.82 1.73 26.46
CA LEU A 189 -1.80 0.89 25.79
C LEU A 189 -0.41 1.56 25.82
N PRO A 190 0.21 1.72 27.00
CA PRO A 190 1.47 2.48 27.13
C PRO A 190 2.64 1.85 26.38
N SER A 191 2.68 0.51 26.29
CA SER A 191 3.71 -0.20 25.52
C SER A 191 3.63 0.10 24.03
N ASP A 192 2.41 0.16 23.49
CA ASP A 192 2.22 0.44 22.07
C ASP A 192 2.43 1.92 21.77
N ALA A 193 1.98 2.80 22.67
CA ALA A 193 2.27 4.24 22.57
C ALA A 193 3.77 4.53 22.53
N CYS A 194 4.58 3.80 23.30
CA CYS A 194 6.03 3.95 23.31
C CYS A 194 6.69 3.41 22.02
N THR A 195 6.19 2.30 21.47
CA THR A 195 6.84 1.62 20.33
C THR A 195 6.38 2.12 18.96
N LEU A 196 5.17 2.70 18.86
CA LEU A 196 4.60 3.13 17.58
C LEU A 196 5.46 4.16 16.81
N PRO A 197 6.07 5.18 17.46
CA PRO A 197 7.01 6.09 16.80
C PRO A 197 8.20 5.39 16.13
N PHE A 198 8.74 4.34 16.76
CA PHE A 198 9.81 3.52 16.19
C PHE A 198 9.30 2.72 14.99
N ILE A 199 8.14 2.08 15.12
CA ILE A 199 7.54 1.22 14.09
C ILE A 199 7.28 1.99 12.79
N ILE A 200 6.77 3.23 12.86
CA ILE A 200 6.51 4.01 11.65
C ILE A 200 7.80 4.41 10.93
N ARG A 201 8.82 4.84 11.67
CA ARG A 201 10.13 5.22 11.12
C ARG A 201 10.82 4.01 10.49
N GLN A 202 10.80 2.88 11.18
CA GLN A 202 11.30 1.61 10.66
C GLN A 202 10.59 1.20 9.36
N ALA A 203 9.27 1.30 9.30
CA ALA A 203 8.50 0.99 8.10
C ALA A 203 8.86 1.92 6.92
N LEU A 204 9.00 3.23 7.18
CA LEU A 204 9.41 4.19 6.17
C LEU A 204 10.80 3.85 5.60
N LEU A 205 11.77 3.59 6.46
CA LEU A 205 13.14 3.23 6.07
C LEU A 205 13.19 1.91 5.29
N TYR A 206 12.49 0.86 5.73
CA TYR A 206 12.43 -0.41 4.99
C TYR A 206 11.81 -0.30 3.60
N HIS A 207 10.97 0.72 3.40
CA HIS A 207 10.37 1.01 2.10
C HIS A 207 11.16 2.05 1.28
N GLY A 208 12.32 2.49 1.78
CA GLY A 208 13.26 3.36 1.07
C GLY A 208 12.91 4.85 1.13
N PHE A 209 12.11 5.26 2.11
CA PHE A 209 11.81 6.67 2.35
C PHE A 209 12.86 7.27 3.29
N LEU A 210 13.20 8.53 3.06
CA LEU A 210 14.08 9.30 3.93
C LEU A 210 13.31 9.72 5.18
N VAL A 211 13.99 9.65 6.33
CA VAL A 211 13.45 10.01 7.64
C VAL A 211 14.50 10.89 8.32
N GLU A 212 14.24 12.20 8.40
CA GLU A 212 15.25 13.20 8.80
C GLU A 212 15.70 13.08 10.26
N ASP A 213 14.87 12.52 11.13
CA ASP A 213 15.14 12.40 12.57
C ASP A 213 15.80 11.06 12.95
N VAL A 214 16.33 10.32 11.97
CA VAL A 214 17.08 9.07 12.19
C VAL A 214 18.54 9.27 11.82
N GLU A 215 19.43 9.00 12.78
CA GLU A 215 20.87 8.98 12.53
C GLU A 215 21.27 7.75 11.70
N GLU A 216 21.96 7.98 10.58
CA GLU A 216 22.41 6.91 9.68
C GLU A 216 23.86 6.50 9.96
N TYR A 217 24.08 5.19 10.08
CA TYR A 217 25.41 4.60 10.23
C TYR A 217 25.67 3.69 9.01
N PRO A 218 26.33 4.19 7.95
CA PRO A 218 26.51 3.45 6.70
C PRO A 218 27.45 2.26 6.88
N ALA A 219 27.15 1.16 6.18
CA ALA A 219 28.01 0.00 6.16
C ALA A 219 29.26 0.24 5.28
N VAL A 220 30.41 -0.27 5.72
CA VAL A 220 31.73 -0.03 5.07
C VAL A 220 32.14 -1.16 4.11
N TRP A 221 31.22 -2.04 3.73
CA TRP A 221 31.48 -3.24 2.91
C TRP A 221 30.93 -3.12 1.49
#